data_AF-A0A969JFS4-F1
#
_entry.id   AF-A0A969JFS4-F1
#
_cell.length_a   1.000
_cell.length_b   1.000
_cell.length_c   1.000
_cell.angle_alpha   90.00
_cell.angle_beta   90.00
_cell.angle_gamma   90.00
#
_symmetry.space_group_name_H-M   'P 1'
#
loop_
_entity.id
_entity.type
_entity.pdbx_description
1 polymer ?
#
loop_
_entity_poly.entity_id
_entity_poly.type
_entity_poly.pdbx_seq_one_letter_code
_entity_poly.pdbx_strand_id
1 'polypeptide(L)'
;NAIVDWVQVQLRSAASTAVATQAALIQRDGDIVALDGTSALEFAQAPANYFVNVLHRNHLGVMTSAAVALSTATNTIDFTVSGTATYGSDAQSTVGAYRAMWAGDASGDKILKYSDTYNDNDRAAILTQLGVTKVTARVKNGYFREDVNMDGKVKYSGINNDRIIILKMIGGSATTTNTRTQTF
;
A
#
# COMPACT_ATOMS: atom_id res chain seq x y z
N ASN A 1 -6.83 6.45 19.66
CA ASN A 1 -6.23 5.15 19.26
C ASN A 1 -4.73 5.36 19.00
N ALA A 2 -3.90 4.32 18.99
CA ALA A 2 -2.47 4.47 18.73
C ALA A 2 -2.18 4.59 17.23
N ILE A 3 -1.25 5.47 16.85
CA ILE A 3 -0.76 5.58 15.48
C ILE A 3 0.15 4.38 15.17
N VAL A 4 -0.04 3.77 14.01
CA VAL A 4 0.78 2.63 13.54
C VAL A 4 1.64 2.98 12.35
N ASP A 5 1.20 3.90 11.49
CA ASP A 5 1.95 4.33 10.31
C ASP A 5 1.42 5.65 9.72
N TRP A 6 1.89 6.01 8.52
CA TRP A 6 1.33 7.09 7.71
C TRP A 6 1.00 6.64 6.28
N VAL A 7 0.08 7.36 5.65
CA VAL A 7 -0.36 7.16 4.27
C VAL A 7 -0.37 8.48 3.51
N GLN A 8 -0.35 8.41 2.18
CA GLN A 8 -0.75 9.53 1.34
C GLN A 8 -2.19 9.32 0.89
N VAL A 9 -3.03 10.31 1.11
CA VAL A 9 -4.39 10.35 0.55
C VAL A 9 -4.41 11.36 -0.58
N GLN A 10 -5.00 11.00 -1.71
CA GLN A 10 -5.13 11.87 -2.87
C GLN A 10 -6.59 12.06 -3.25
N LEU A 11 -6.93 13.28 -3.63
CA LEU A 11 -8.13 13.56 -4.41
C LEU A 11 -7.74 13.58 -5.88
N ARG A 12 -8.51 12.87 -6.71
CA ARG A 12 -8.25 12.75 -8.14
C ARG A 12 -9.48 13.15 -8.94
N SER A 13 -9.31 14.01 -9.95
CA SER A 13 -10.40 14.43 -10.85
C SER A 13 -10.68 13.40 -11.95
N ALA A 14 -9.70 12.54 -12.23
CA ALA A 14 -9.80 11.37 -13.08
C ALA A 14 -8.88 10.28 -12.54
N ALA A 15 -9.03 9.04 -13.00
CA ALA A 15 -8.21 7.92 -12.54
C ALA A 15 -6.71 8.21 -12.60
N SER A 16 -6.21 8.87 -13.65
CA SER A 16 -4.79 9.22 -13.83
C SER A 16 -4.38 10.61 -13.33
N THR A 17 -5.30 11.42 -12.78
CA THR A 17 -5.07 12.85 -12.53
C THR A 17 -5.35 13.20 -11.06
N ALA A 18 -4.30 13.25 -10.25
CA ALA A 18 -4.36 13.78 -8.88
C ALA A 18 -4.40 15.31 -8.89
N VAL A 19 -5.30 15.89 -8.09
CA VAL A 19 -5.46 17.34 -7.94
C VAL A 19 -5.08 17.84 -6.55
N ALA A 20 -5.11 16.95 -5.55
CA ALA A 20 -4.60 17.23 -4.21
C ALA A 20 -3.97 15.96 -3.62
N THR A 21 -2.97 16.13 -2.75
CA THR A 21 -2.33 15.03 -2.01
C THR A 21 -1.99 15.53 -0.61
N GLN A 22 -2.27 14.71 0.38
CA GLN A 22 -2.02 15.02 1.79
C GLN A 22 -1.48 13.80 2.51
N ALA A 23 -0.52 14.02 3.41
CA ALA A 23 -0.07 13.00 4.34
C ALA A 23 -1.09 12.88 5.49
N ALA A 24 -1.39 11.66 5.89
CA ALA A 24 -2.29 11.34 6.98
C ALA A 24 -1.71 10.21 7.84
N LEU A 25 -2.17 10.09 9.06
CA LEU A 25 -1.75 9.03 9.98
C LEU A 25 -2.79 7.91 9.98
N ILE A 26 -2.33 6.66 10.05
CA ILE A 26 -3.21 5.50 10.22
C ILE A 26 -3.17 5.02 11.67
N GLN A 27 -4.36 4.84 12.25
CA GLN A 27 -4.57 4.33 13.59
C GLN A 27 -4.67 2.80 13.58
N ARG A 28 -4.51 2.18 14.76
CA ARG A 28 -4.49 0.72 14.92
C ARG A 28 -5.81 0.01 14.59
N ASP A 29 -6.93 0.73 14.60
CA ASP A 29 -8.25 0.23 14.18
C ASP A 29 -8.50 0.41 12.68
N GLY A 30 -7.59 1.07 11.95
CA GLY A 30 -7.70 1.31 10.52
C GLY A 30 -8.13 2.72 10.14
N ASP A 31 -8.47 3.57 11.12
CA ASP A 31 -8.88 4.95 10.82
C ASP A 31 -7.71 5.78 10.28
N ILE A 32 -8.00 6.56 9.25
CA ILE A 32 -7.06 7.55 8.68
C ILE A 32 -7.44 8.92 9.20
N VAL A 33 -6.50 9.57 9.87
CA VAL A 33 -6.69 10.85 10.57
C VAL A 33 -5.65 11.87 10.15
N ALA A 34 -5.92 13.14 10.44
CA ALA A 34 -4.97 14.23 10.25
C ALA A 34 -3.71 14.05 11.12
N LEU A 35 -2.73 14.95 10.94
CA LEU A 35 -1.42 14.86 11.59
C LEU A 35 -1.45 15.09 13.11
N ASP A 36 -2.55 15.59 13.66
CA ASP A 36 -2.78 15.66 15.10
C ASP A 36 -3.13 14.29 15.73
N GLY A 37 -3.37 13.29 14.88
CA GLY A 37 -3.69 11.93 15.28
C GLY A 37 -5.14 11.72 15.70
N THR A 38 -6.02 12.71 15.56
CA THR A 38 -7.43 12.61 16.00
C THR A 38 -8.44 13.23 15.05
N SER A 39 -8.11 14.31 14.36
CA SER A 39 -9.05 15.01 13.50
C SER A 39 -9.29 14.25 12.20
N ALA A 40 -10.48 14.43 11.62
CA ALA A 40 -10.76 13.96 10.27
C ALA A 40 -9.80 14.61 9.26
N LEU A 41 -9.50 13.90 8.17
CA LEU A 41 -8.65 14.43 7.12
C LEU A 41 -9.41 15.47 6.28
N GLU A 42 -8.84 16.66 6.11
CA GLU A 42 -9.44 17.77 5.39
C GLU A 42 -8.60 18.20 4.19
N PHE A 43 -9.26 18.36 3.04
CA PHE A 43 -8.64 18.88 1.82
C PHE A 43 -9.11 20.30 1.51
N ALA A 44 -8.16 21.22 1.34
CA ALA A 44 -8.41 22.57 0.85
C ALA A 44 -8.63 22.59 -0.68
N GLN A 45 -9.70 21.94 -1.14
CA GLN A 45 -10.06 21.78 -2.54
C GLN A 45 -11.52 22.23 -2.75
N ALA A 46 -11.84 22.75 -3.94
CA ALA A 46 -13.20 23.17 -4.26
C ALA A 46 -14.21 22.01 -4.11
N PRO A 47 -15.43 22.25 -3.59
CA PRO A 47 -16.47 21.22 -3.52
C PRO A 47 -16.79 20.66 -4.91
N ALA A 48 -16.55 19.38 -5.10
CA ALA A 48 -16.83 18.62 -6.32
C ALA A 48 -16.74 17.12 -5.99
N ASN A 49 -16.97 16.26 -6.99
CA ASN A 49 -16.75 14.82 -6.85
C ASN A 49 -15.31 14.46 -7.22
N TYR A 50 -14.62 13.73 -6.35
CA TYR A 50 -13.26 13.25 -6.56
C TYR A 50 -13.16 11.76 -6.28
N PHE A 51 -12.31 11.05 -7.04
CA PHE A 51 -11.86 9.74 -6.61
C PHE A 51 -10.92 9.91 -5.41
N VAL A 52 -11.12 9.10 -4.38
CA VAL A 52 -10.27 9.11 -3.19
C VAL A 52 -9.32 7.93 -3.28
N ASN A 53 -8.03 8.22 -3.28
CA ASN A 53 -6.96 7.24 -3.38
C ASN A 53 -6.12 7.24 -2.10
N VAL A 54 -5.80 6.05 -1.57
CA VAL A 54 -4.94 5.85 -0.41
C VAL A 54 -3.71 5.05 -0.84
N LEU A 55 -2.53 5.59 -0.53
CA LEU A 55 -1.23 5.01 -0.86
C LEU A 55 -0.45 4.78 0.43
N HIS A 56 0.11 3.58 0.60
CA HIS A 56 1.03 3.24 1.68
C HIS A 56 2.43 3.02 1.14
N ARG A 57 3.46 3.05 2.00
CA ARG A 57 4.88 3.04 1.54
C ARG A 57 5.29 1.80 0.75
N ASN A 58 4.66 0.66 1.00
CA ASN A 58 5.07 -0.69 0.57
C ASN A 58 3.88 -1.60 0.19
N HIS A 59 2.71 -1.01 -0.05
CA HIS A 59 1.50 -1.72 -0.52
C HIS A 59 1.01 -1.07 -1.81
N LEU A 60 0.35 -1.85 -2.66
CA LEU A 60 -0.42 -1.31 -3.77
C LEU A 60 -1.59 -0.51 -3.21
N GLY A 61 -1.72 0.74 -3.65
CA GLY A 61 -2.77 1.65 -3.19
C GLY A 61 -4.17 1.19 -3.57
N VAL A 62 -5.15 1.81 -2.94
CA VAL A 62 -6.58 1.57 -3.19
C VAL A 62 -7.30 2.87 -3.50
N MET A 63 -8.16 2.84 -4.51
CA MET A 63 -8.94 4.00 -4.94
C MET A 63 -10.42 3.64 -5.06
N THR A 64 -11.31 4.57 -4.73
CA THR A 64 -12.75 4.40 -4.97
C THR A 64 -13.03 4.17 -6.46
N SER A 65 -14.00 3.31 -6.80
CA SER A 65 -14.39 3.07 -8.21
C SER A 65 -15.20 4.22 -8.79
N ALA A 66 -15.89 4.97 -7.93
CA ALA A 66 -16.69 6.14 -8.26
C ALA A 66 -16.18 7.36 -7.48
N ALA A 67 -16.43 8.54 -8.03
CA ALA A 67 -16.07 9.79 -7.38
C ALA A 67 -17.01 10.07 -6.18
N VAL A 68 -16.44 10.52 -5.07
CA VAL A 68 -17.13 10.87 -3.82
C VAL A 68 -17.17 12.39 -3.69
N ALA A 69 -18.29 12.92 -3.21
CA ALA A 69 -18.46 14.35 -3.01
C ALA A 69 -17.53 14.86 -1.89
N LEU A 70 -16.71 15.85 -2.21
CA LEU A 70 -16.04 16.67 -1.20
C LEU A 70 -16.97 17.81 -0.79
N SER A 71 -17.25 17.91 0.51
CA SER A 71 -18.16 18.91 1.07
C SER A 71 -17.70 19.32 2.47
N THR A 72 -18.40 20.27 3.09
CA THR A 72 -18.19 20.64 4.49
C THR A 72 -18.63 19.55 5.47
N ALA A 73 -19.45 18.58 5.03
CA ALA A 73 -19.77 17.40 5.81
C ALA A 73 -18.71 16.31 5.58
N THR A 74 -18.32 15.64 6.66
CA THR A 74 -17.41 14.49 6.61
C THR A 74 -18.08 13.34 5.87
N ASN A 75 -17.41 12.82 4.85
CA ASN A 75 -17.81 11.62 4.14
C ASN A 75 -16.95 10.45 4.62
N THR A 76 -17.57 9.33 4.98
CA THR A 76 -16.85 8.12 5.40
C THR A 76 -16.70 7.18 4.22
N ILE A 77 -15.48 6.70 3.98
CA ILE A 77 -15.17 5.69 2.98
C ILE A 77 -14.47 4.54 3.71
N ASP A 78 -15.10 3.37 3.73
CA ASP A 78 -14.56 2.20 4.40
C ASP A 78 -14.03 1.20 3.37
N PHE A 79 -12.72 1.20 3.14
CA PHE A 79 -12.08 0.24 2.24
C PHE A 79 -11.95 -1.17 2.84
N THR A 80 -12.32 -1.40 4.11
CA THR A 80 -12.17 -2.70 4.77
C THR A 80 -13.33 -3.65 4.51
N VAL A 81 -14.46 -3.15 3.98
CA VAL A 81 -15.64 -3.96 3.67
C VAL A 81 -15.73 -4.27 2.17
N SER A 82 -16.25 -5.46 1.84
CA SER A 82 -16.43 -5.88 0.45
C SER A 82 -17.45 -5.07 -0.35
N GLY A 83 -18.30 -4.30 0.34
CA GLY A 83 -19.32 -3.46 -0.29
C GLY A 83 -18.78 -2.18 -0.93
N THR A 84 -17.58 -1.75 -0.54
CA THR A 84 -16.96 -0.56 -1.10
C THR A 84 -16.35 -0.89 -2.44
N ALA A 85 -16.94 -0.36 -3.51
CA ALA A 85 -16.43 -0.59 -4.86
C ALA A 85 -15.12 0.16 -5.08
N THR A 86 -14.09 -0.57 -5.51
CA THR A 86 -12.74 -0.04 -5.77
C THR A 86 -12.41 -0.04 -7.26
N TYR A 87 -11.54 0.88 -7.68
CA TYR A 87 -11.10 0.98 -9.06
C TYR A 87 -10.14 -0.18 -9.42
N GLY A 88 -10.43 -0.88 -10.52
CA GLY A 88 -9.66 -2.06 -10.97
C GLY A 88 -10.32 -3.38 -10.55
N SER A 89 -9.90 -4.49 -11.18
CA SER A 89 -10.50 -5.82 -10.97
C SER A 89 -9.95 -6.58 -9.77
N ASP A 90 -8.74 -6.26 -9.33
CA ASP A 90 -8.02 -6.98 -8.27
C ASP A 90 -7.30 -5.99 -7.33
N ALA A 91 -8.00 -4.92 -6.98
CA ALA A 91 -7.45 -3.77 -6.27
C ALA A 91 -7.14 -4.03 -4.79
N GLN A 92 -7.67 -5.11 -4.21
CA GLN A 92 -7.56 -5.43 -2.79
C GLN A 92 -7.37 -6.92 -2.55
N SER A 93 -6.67 -7.24 -1.46
CA SER A 93 -6.58 -8.58 -0.91
C SER A 93 -7.70 -8.86 0.10
N THR A 94 -8.00 -10.14 0.33
CA THR A 94 -8.93 -10.59 1.37
C THR A 94 -8.14 -11.12 2.56
N VAL A 95 -8.43 -10.59 3.76
CA VAL A 95 -7.84 -11.05 5.02
C VAL A 95 -8.97 -11.33 6.01
N GLY A 96 -9.37 -12.60 6.11
CA GLY A 96 -10.54 -12.99 6.91
C GLY A 96 -11.81 -12.32 6.40
N ALA A 97 -12.48 -11.55 7.25
CA ALA A 97 -13.69 -10.79 6.91
C ALA A 97 -13.39 -9.42 6.27
N TYR A 98 -12.13 -8.98 6.27
CA TYR A 98 -11.74 -7.66 5.82
C TYR A 98 -11.14 -7.68 4.42
N ARG A 99 -11.22 -6.53 3.77
CA ARG A 99 -10.43 -6.16 2.60
C ARG A 99 -9.21 -5.36 3.05
N ALA A 100 -8.08 -5.60 2.39
CA ALA A 100 -6.82 -4.94 2.67
C ALA A 100 -6.10 -4.58 1.38
N MET A 101 -5.16 -3.63 1.45
CA MET A 101 -4.25 -3.38 0.33
C MET A 101 -3.33 -4.59 0.09
N TRP A 102 -2.84 -4.75 -1.12
CA TRP A 102 -1.84 -5.79 -1.42
C TRP A 102 -0.47 -5.38 -0.87
N ALA A 103 0.09 -6.17 0.05
CA ALA A 103 1.43 -5.92 0.57
C ALA A 103 2.52 -6.33 -0.42
N GLY A 104 3.68 -5.67 -0.33
CA GLY A 104 4.93 -6.17 -0.93
C GLY A 104 5.44 -5.40 -2.13
N ASP A 105 4.85 -4.25 -2.46
CA ASP A 105 5.40 -3.33 -3.47
C ASP A 105 6.66 -2.65 -2.90
N ALA A 106 7.74 -3.43 -2.81
CA ALA A 106 8.99 -3.04 -2.19
C ALA A 106 9.82 -2.16 -3.14
N SER A 107 9.61 -2.28 -4.45
CA SER A 107 10.18 -1.37 -5.44
C SER A 107 9.46 -0.01 -5.48
N GLY A 108 8.14 -0.01 -5.21
CA GLY A 108 7.25 1.14 -5.37
C GLY A 108 7.00 1.50 -6.83
N ASP A 109 7.16 0.54 -7.74
CA ASP A 109 6.87 0.69 -9.16
C ASP A 109 5.38 0.43 -9.47
N LYS A 110 4.56 0.17 -8.44
CA LYS A 110 3.13 -0.15 -8.52
C LYS A 110 2.83 -1.51 -9.15
N ILE A 111 3.83 -2.38 -9.28
CA ILE A 111 3.74 -3.72 -9.85
C ILE A 111 4.35 -4.73 -8.87
N LEU A 112 3.48 -5.39 -8.12
CA LEU A 112 3.89 -6.48 -7.24
C LEU A 112 4.29 -7.71 -8.06
N LYS A 113 5.55 -8.13 -7.96
CA LYS A 113 6.15 -9.27 -8.67
C LYS A 113 7.28 -9.90 -7.86
N TYR A 114 7.38 -11.23 -7.88
CA TYR A 114 8.43 -11.96 -7.15
C TYR A 114 9.56 -12.48 -8.05
N SER A 115 9.22 -12.88 -9.27
CA SER A 115 10.17 -13.39 -10.25
C SER A 115 9.87 -12.76 -11.61
N ASP A 116 10.92 -12.32 -12.28
CA ASP A 116 10.89 -11.76 -13.62
C ASP A 116 12.23 -12.10 -14.32
N THR A 117 12.26 -11.97 -15.64
CA THR A 117 13.42 -12.34 -16.47
C THR A 117 14.63 -11.44 -16.23
N TYR A 118 14.43 -10.19 -15.80
CA TYR A 118 15.48 -9.19 -15.67
C TYR A 118 15.90 -8.93 -14.22
N ASN A 119 15.35 -9.69 -13.27
CA ASN A 119 15.51 -9.47 -11.84
C ASN A 119 15.06 -8.07 -11.37
N ASP A 120 14.16 -7.45 -12.14
CA ASP A 120 13.40 -6.27 -11.78
C ASP A 120 12.13 -6.73 -11.04
N ASN A 121 12.29 -7.08 -9.77
CA ASN A 121 11.22 -7.59 -8.91
C ASN A 121 11.35 -7.14 -7.45
N ASP A 122 10.27 -7.24 -6.67
CA ASP A 122 10.23 -6.68 -5.32
C ASP A 122 11.19 -7.38 -4.35
N ARG A 123 11.46 -8.67 -4.55
CA ARG A 123 12.48 -9.36 -3.73
C ARG A 123 13.90 -8.87 -4.04
N ALA A 124 14.16 -8.38 -5.25
CA ALA A 124 15.45 -7.79 -5.59
C ALA A 124 15.63 -6.43 -4.90
N ALA A 125 14.57 -5.63 -4.74
CA ALA A 125 14.60 -4.39 -3.97
C ALA A 125 15.08 -4.64 -2.51
N ILE A 126 14.59 -5.71 -1.87
CA ILE A 126 15.06 -6.12 -0.52
C ILE A 126 16.58 -6.39 -0.51
N LEU A 127 17.12 -7.10 -1.52
CA LEU A 127 18.55 -7.39 -1.60
C LEU A 127 19.38 -6.11 -1.78
N THR A 128 18.94 -5.23 -2.68
CA THR A 128 19.55 -3.91 -2.91
C THR A 128 19.59 -3.10 -1.61
N GLN A 129 18.50 -3.09 -0.85
CA GLN A 129 18.42 -2.37 0.41
C GLN A 129 19.37 -2.89 1.49
N LEU A 130 19.67 -4.19 1.45
CA LEU A 130 20.67 -4.86 2.31
C LEU A 130 22.11 -4.71 1.78
N GLY A 131 22.30 -4.04 0.64
CA GLY A 131 23.59 -3.83 0.00
C GLY A 131 24.22 -5.11 -0.54
N VAL A 132 23.40 -6.07 -1.00
CA VAL A 132 23.84 -7.36 -1.55
C VAL A 132 23.07 -7.72 -2.81
N THR A 133 23.59 -8.66 -3.60
CA THR A 133 22.92 -9.19 -4.80
C THR A 133 22.53 -10.66 -4.68
N LYS A 134 22.90 -11.30 -3.57
CA LYS A 134 22.67 -12.73 -3.30
C LYS A 134 21.98 -12.91 -1.96
N VAL A 135 21.36 -14.08 -1.78
CA VAL A 135 20.72 -14.50 -0.53
C VAL A 135 21.63 -14.21 0.67
N THR A 136 21.09 -13.54 1.68
CA THR A 136 21.85 -13.10 2.85
C THR A 136 21.04 -13.23 4.13
N ALA A 137 21.74 -13.40 5.26
CA ALA A 137 21.19 -13.29 6.61
C ALA A 137 21.36 -11.89 7.21
N ARG A 138 21.86 -10.91 6.44
CA ARG A 138 21.94 -9.50 6.87
C ARG A 138 20.56 -8.98 7.27
N VAL A 139 20.57 -8.12 8.28
CA VAL A 139 19.40 -7.42 8.78
C VAL A 139 19.73 -5.93 8.79
N LYS A 140 18.81 -5.10 8.32
CA LYS A 140 18.92 -3.65 8.40
C LYS A 140 17.73 -3.12 9.19
N ASN A 141 17.99 -2.54 10.36
CA ASN A 141 16.93 -1.95 11.19
C ASN A 141 16.60 -0.54 10.70
N GLY A 142 15.32 -0.20 10.65
CA GLY A 142 14.85 1.14 10.33
C GLY A 142 13.53 1.16 9.59
N TYR A 143 13.06 2.37 9.31
CA TYR A 143 11.85 2.63 8.54
C TYR A 143 12.17 2.58 7.05
N PHE A 144 11.88 1.45 6.41
CA PHE A 144 12.18 1.21 5.00
C PHE A 144 10.95 0.71 4.24
N ARG A 145 10.92 0.95 2.93
CA ARG A 145 9.88 0.41 2.05
C ARG A 145 9.95 -1.11 1.96
N GLU A 146 11.16 -1.64 1.94
CA GLU A 146 11.46 -3.07 1.82
C GLU A 146 11.19 -3.87 3.11
N ASP A 147 10.90 -3.17 4.22
CA ASP A 147 10.32 -3.76 5.42
C ASP A 147 8.82 -3.97 5.18
N VAL A 148 8.50 -5.09 4.53
CA VAL A 148 7.15 -5.46 4.08
C VAL A 148 6.30 -5.92 5.25
N ASN A 149 6.91 -6.56 6.26
CA ASN A 149 6.21 -7.03 7.44
C ASN A 149 5.98 -5.93 8.50
N MET A 150 6.61 -4.77 8.32
CA MET A 150 6.53 -3.59 9.19
C MET A 150 7.04 -3.82 10.61
N ASP A 151 8.04 -4.69 10.80
CA ASP A 151 8.65 -4.97 12.11
C ASP A 151 9.88 -4.10 12.43
N GLY A 152 10.19 -3.15 11.53
CA GLY A 152 11.34 -2.26 11.61
C GLY A 152 12.65 -2.91 11.15
N LYS A 153 12.60 -4.05 10.45
CA LYS A 153 13.78 -4.79 10.01
C LYS A 153 13.61 -5.34 8.59
N VAL A 154 14.48 -4.90 7.70
CA VAL A 154 14.59 -5.51 6.37
C VAL A 154 15.39 -6.81 6.46
N LYS A 155 14.80 -7.91 5.99
CA LYS A 155 15.36 -9.27 6.02
C LYS A 155 15.02 -10.03 4.73
N TYR A 156 16.05 -10.59 4.10
CA TYR A 156 15.85 -11.49 2.96
C TYR A 156 15.67 -12.96 3.36
N SER A 157 16.31 -13.44 4.42
CA SER A 157 16.25 -14.85 4.84
C SER A 157 16.02 -14.99 6.34
N GLY A 158 15.90 -16.24 6.81
CA GLY A 158 15.53 -16.55 8.19
C GLY A 158 14.03 -16.43 8.46
N ILE A 159 13.64 -16.59 9.72
CA ILE A 159 12.24 -16.47 10.17
C ILE A 159 11.76 -15.03 10.01
N ASN A 160 10.49 -14.83 9.64
CA ASN A 160 9.89 -13.50 9.43
C ASN A 160 10.69 -12.62 8.47
N ASN A 161 11.09 -13.17 7.31
CA ASN A 161 11.72 -12.38 6.26
C ASN A 161 10.65 -11.68 5.39
N ASP A 162 11.00 -10.56 4.76
CA ASP A 162 10.06 -9.76 3.97
C ASP A 162 9.67 -10.44 2.66
N ARG A 163 10.63 -11.14 2.03
CA ARG A 163 10.39 -11.78 0.71
C ARG A 163 9.27 -12.82 0.75
N ILE A 164 9.02 -13.47 1.89
CA ILE A 164 7.98 -14.49 1.99
C ILE A 164 6.58 -13.88 1.87
N ILE A 165 6.41 -12.61 2.29
CA ILE A 165 5.12 -11.92 2.16
C ILE A 165 4.86 -11.63 0.70
N ILE A 166 5.86 -11.07 -0.01
CA ILE A 166 5.79 -10.86 -1.46
C ILE A 166 5.42 -12.17 -2.15
N LEU A 167 6.13 -13.26 -1.87
CA LEU A 167 5.88 -14.58 -2.45
C LEU A 167 4.44 -15.06 -2.26
N LYS A 168 3.89 -14.91 -1.05
CA LYS A 168 2.52 -15.31 -0.72
C LYS A 168 1.49 -14.51 -1.52
N MET A 169 1.69 -13.20 -1.68
CA MET A 169 0.73 -12.32 -2.36
C MET A 169 0.59 -12.63 -3.87
N ILE A 170 1.60 -13.26 -4.47
CA ILE A 170 1.64 -13.64 -5.89
C ILE A 170 1.43 -15.15 -6.12
N GLY A 171 0.97 -15.89 -5.10
CA GLY A 171 0.53 -17.28 -5.23
C GLY A 171 1.44 -18.34 -4.60
N GLY A 172 2.50 -17.94 -3.89
CA GLY A 172 3.30 -18.83 -3.05
C GLY A 172 4.35 -19.69 -3.76
N SER A 173 4.47 -19.59 -5.08
CA SER A 173 5.47 -20.34 -5.87
C SER A 173 6.60 -19.43 -6.33
N ALA A 174 7.86 -19.81 -6.07
CA ALA A 174 9.02 -19.00 -6.44
C ALA A 174 9.24 -18.89 -7.96
N THR A 175 8.59 -19.76 -8.74
CA THR A 175 8.65 -19.77 -10.21
C THR A 175 7.47 -19.09 -10.87
N THR A 176 6.51 -18.56 -10.09
CA THR A 176 5.35 -17.88 -10.67
C THR A 176 5.75 -16.59 -11.35
N THR A 177 5.06 -16.30 -12.44
CA THR A 177 5.15 -15.04 -13.21
C THR A 177 3.94 -14.16 -12.97
N ASN A 178 3.09 -14.50 -11.99
CA ASN A 178 1.94 -13.68 -11.62
C ASN A 178 2.40 -12.32 -11.13
N THR A 179 1.69 -11.29 -11.56
CA THR A 179 1.87 -9.92 -11.09
C THR A 179 0.55 -9.36 -10.59
N ARG A 180 0.63 -8.31 -9.77
CA ARG A 180 -0.50 -7.45 -9.43
C ARG A 180 -0.11 -6.02 -9.74
N THR A 181 -0.99 -5.28 -10.37
CA THR A 181 -0.68 -3.92 -10.83
C THR A 181 -1.72 -2.95 -10.32
N GLN A 182 -1.26 -1.86 -9.70
CA GLN A 182 -2.09 -0.70 -9.44
C GLN A 182 -2.15 0.17 -10.70
N THR A 183 -3.35 0.41 -11.23
CA THR A 183 -3.57 1.03 -12.55
C THR A 183 -3.95 2.52 -12.51
N PHE A 184 -3.53 3.25 -11.46
CA PHE A 184 -3.82 4.68 -11.25
C PHE A 184 -2.65 5.42 -10.57
#